data_AF-A0A2D8FKC8-F1
#
_entry.id   AF-A0A2D8FKC8-F1
#
_cell.length_a   1.000
_cell.length_b   1.000
_cell.length_c   1.000
_cell.angle_alpha   90.00
_cell.angle_beta   90.00
_cell.angle_gamma   90.00
#
_symmetry.space_group_name_H-M   'P 1'
#
loop_
_entity.id
_entity.type
_entity.pdbx_description
1 polymer ?
#
loop_
_entity_poly.entity_id
_entity_poly.type
_entity_poly.pdbx_seq_one_letter_code
_entity_poly.pdbx_strand_id
1 'polypeptide(L)'
;MAIGQKIGAGSAPIRRRTGKVRAPMYNVMVTAGDNAWEEGVYVWDRTRMLEYTEDVIRDALKALTPDALEELAKLPTLFMYEQHTEGTPRLGTIKRIQQRGSEFRVIFEFDEDVPALSLEQIAATKWDLQLADFEFSRTHWAVKAGDLYAILRQKGLIPDAAPEAVAAPAEPEAAPAVDVVPAKVFLVHGRDEAAKHAVARFLETRVGLGVIILSERPNQGRSILTKFQEEADGAAYAVILMTPDDLGQLRPGLLPAGVAPADPAPRPRQNVIFEMGFFIGQLGADRVCALVPPNVERPSDYDGIVYVPFDDQEGWQRKLVTELHAANVPVSPTWWQAP
;
A
#
# COMPACT_ATOMS: atom_id res chain seq x y z
N MET A 1 74.35 -24.89 36.49
CA MET A 1 73.47 -25.59 35.53
C MET A 1 72.26 -26.11 36.29
N ALA A 2 71.11 -25.48 36.13
CA ALA A 2 69.80 -26.04 36.44
C ALA A 2 68.80 -25.31 35.54
N ILE A 3 68.27 -26.04 34.56
CA ILE A 3 67.37 -25.56 33.51
C ILE A 3 65.97 -26.01 33.92
N GLY A 4 65.01 -25.08 33.98
CA GLY A 4 63.64 -25.42 34.32
C GLY A 4 62.65 -24.28 34.03
N GLN A 5 62.24 -24.15 32.77
CA GLN A 5 60.91 -23.64 32.43
C GLN A 5 60.56 -24.02 30.97
N LYS A 6 59.62 -24.96 30.82
CA LYS A 6 58.94 -25.27 29.55
C LYS A 6 57.67 -24.44 29.50
N ILE A 7 57.53 -23.60 28.47
CA ILE A 7 56.28 -22.94 28.11
C ILE A 7 55.75 -23.69 26.88
N GLY A 8 54.66 -24.44 27.05
CA GLY A 8 53.96 -25.11 25.95
C GLY A 8 52.88 -24.17 25.39
N ALA A 9 53.09 -23.67 24.17
CA ALA A 9 52.04 -22.99 23.42
C ALA A 9 51.12 -24.03 22.78
N GLY A 10 49.91 -24.17 23.32
CA GLY A 10 48.84 -24.97 22.71
C GLY A 10 48.26 -24.24 21.51
N SER A 11 48.56 -24.75 20.31
CA SER A 11 47.89 -24.38 19.06
C SER A 11 46.41 -24.79 19.13
N ALA A 12 45.50 -23.81 19.18
CA ALA A 12 44.07 -24.04 19.04
C ALA A 12 43.73 -24.55 17.62
N PRO A 13 42.79 -25.50 17.47
CA PRO A 13 42.45 -26.05 16.16
C PRO A 13 41.62 -25.05 15.35
N ILE A 14 42.08 -24.75 14.14
CA ILE A 14 41.34 -23.98 13.13
C ILE A 14 40.11 -24.80 12.72
N ARG A 15 38.93 -24.45 13.24
CA ARG A 15 37.64 -24.96 12.75
C ARG A 15 37.44 -24.50 11.31
N ARG A 16 37.67 -25.40 10.35
CA ARG A 16 37.20 -25.22 8.97
C ARG A 16 35.67 -25.27 8.96
N ARG A 17 35.02 -24.11 8.79
CA ARG A 17 33.61 -24.02 8.40
C ARG A 17 33.49 -24.53 6.96
N THR A 18 33.15 -25.79 6.79
CA THR A 18 32.65 -26.32 5.51
C THR A 18 31.19 -25.87 5.35
N GLY A 19 30.98 -24.65 4.86
CA GLY A 19 29.67 -24.21 4.38
C GLY A 19 29.49 -24.74 2.96
N LYS A 20 28.56 -25.67 2.74
CA LYS A 20 28.06 -26.01 1.41
C LYS A 20 27.44 -24.72 0.85
N VAL A 21 28.00 -24.14 -0.21
CA VAL A 21 27.41 -22.97 -0.87
C VAL A 21 26.05 -23.41 -1.42
N ARG A 22 24.97 -22.90 -0.85
CA ARG A 22 23.61 -23.16 -1.32
C ARG A 22 23.46 -22.45 -2.67
N ALA A 23 22.90 -23.13 -3.67
CA ALA A 23 22.65 -22.51 -4.97
C ALA A 23 21.74 -21.27 -4.78
N PRO A 24 21.95 -20.18 -5.56
CA PRO A 24 21.10 -19.00 -5.49
C PRO A 24 19.65 -19.39 -5.80
N MET A 25 18.72 -18.68 -5.18
CA MET A 25 17.28 -18.88 -5.33
C MET A 25 16.60 -17.51 -5.40
N TYR A 26 15.37 -17.48 -5.93
CA TYR A 26 14.54 -16.29 -5.99
C TYR A 26 13.05 -16.64 -5.85
N ASN A 27 12.24 -15.66 -5.43
CA ASN A 27 10.80 -15.77 -5.36
C ASN A 27 10.16 -15.37 -6.71
N VAL A 28 9.07 -16.02 -7.06
CA VAL A 28 8.15 -15.59 -8.11
C VAL A 28 6.77 -15.44 -7.46
N MET A 29 6.17 -14.27 -7.60
CA MET A 29 4.87 -13.92 -7.03
C MET A 29 3.95 -13.46 -8.15
N VAL A 30 2.83 -14.17 -8.33
CA VAL A 30 1.85 -13.88 -9.39
C VAL A 30 0.48 -13.60 -8.77
N THR A 31 -0.22 -12.57 -9.23
CA THR A 31 -1.55 -12.17 -8.72
C THR A 31 -2.54 -11.84 -9.85
N ALA A 32 -3.81 -12.18 -9.67
CA ALA A 32 -4.94 -11.71 -10.50
C ALA A 32 -5.47 -10.34 -10.07
N GLY A 33 -5.03 -9.80 -8.93
CA GLY A 33 -5.50 -8.51 -8.43
C GLY A 33 -4.91 -7.35 -9.24
N ASP A 34 -5.76 -6.53 -9.84
CA ASP A 34 -5.36 -5.32 -10.55
C ASP A 34 -4.56 -4.40 -9.60
N ASN A 35 -3.37 -3.96 -10.02
CA ASN A 35 -2.48 -3.10 -9.23
C ASN A 35 -2.13 -3.63 -7.83
N ALA A 36 -2.27 -4.92 -7.58
CA ALA A 36 -2.07 -5.49 -6.24
C ALA A 36 -0.62 -5.35 -5.72
N TRP A 37 0.35 -5.08 -6.60
CA TRP A 37 1.72 -4.82 -6.17
C TRP A 37 1.99 -3.35 -5.84
N GLU A 38 1.13 -2.41 -6.23
CA GLU A 38 1.31 -0.97 -5.99
C GLU A 38 1.19 -0.60 -4.51
N GLU A 39 0.54 -1.44 -3.69
CA GLU A 39 0.37 -1.23 -2.25
C GLU A 39 1.66 -1.47 -1.43
N GLY A 40 2.72 -2.05 -2.03
CA GLY A 40 3.94 -2.47 -1.32
C GLY A 40 3.73 -3.59 -0.30
N VAL A 41 2.52 -4.18 -0.30
CA VAL A 41 2.13 -5.23 0.62
C VAL A 41 1.12 -6.17 -0.03
N TYR A 42 1.23 -7.47 0.25
CA TYR A 42 0.31 -8.47 -0.27
C TYR A 42 0.07 -9.56 0.78
N VAL A 43 -1.17 -10.06 0.88
CA VAL A 43 -1.53 -11.12 1.83
C VAL A 43 -1.73 -12.43 1.08
N TRP A 44 -0.89 -13.41 1.39
CA TRP A 44 -0.96 -14.76 0.86
C TRP A 44 -1.71 -15.69 1.79
N ASP A 45 -2.60 -16.51 1.24
CA ASP A 45 -3.03 -17.72 1.93
C ASP A 45 -1.95 -18.80 1.79
N ARG A 46 -1.73 -19.59 2.85
CA ARG A 46 -0.76 -20.69 2.90
C ARG A 46 -0.86 -21.63 1.70
N THR A 47 -2.07 -21.89 1.21
CA THR A 47 -2.29 -22.81 0.08
C THR A 47 -1.68 -22.33 -1.22
N ARG A 48 -1.44 -21.02 -1.35
CA ARG A 48 -0.85 -20.38 -2.52
C ARG A 48 0.67 -20.30 -2.47
N MET A 49 1.26 -20.57 -1.30
CA MET A 49 2.70 -20.53 -1.09
C MET A 49 3.37 -21.83 -1.50
N LEU A 50 4.56 -21.68 -2.09
CA LEU A 50 5.37 -22.74 -2.66
C LEU A 50 4.67 -23.53 -3.78
N GLU A 51 3.58 -23.02 -4.35
CA GLU A 51 3.02 -23.57 -5.59
C GLU A 51 4.09 -23.47 -6.69
N TYR A 52 4.19 -24.48 -7.55
CA TYR A 52 5.21 -24.55 -8.62
C TYR A 52 6.70 -24.48 -8.19
N THR A 53 6.99 -24.58 -6.89
CA THR A 53 8.33 -24.81 -6.34
C THR A 53 8.77 -26.27 -6.53
N GLU A 54 10.02 -26.51 -6.93
CA GLU A 54 10.57 -27.87 -7.06
C GLU A 54 10.55 -28.62 -5.71
N ASP A 55 10.27 -29.93 -5.73
CA ASP A 55 10.04 -30.73 -4.51
C ASP A 55 11.17 -30.64 -3.49
N VAL A 56 12.43 -30.59 -3.94
CA VAL A 56 13.60 -30.46 -3.06
C VAL A 56 13.58 -29.13 -2.28
N ILE A 57 13.19 -28.03 -2.93
CA ILE A 57 13.09 -26.71 -2.31
C ILE A 57 11.83 -26.62 -1.45
N ARG A 58 10.71 -27.16 -1.96
CA ARG A 58 9.42 -27.23 -1.27
C ARG A 58 9.56 -27.99 0.03
N ASP A 59 10.22 -29.14 0.04
CA ASP A 59 10.40 -29.96 1.23
C ASP A 59 11.22 -29.26 2.32
N ALA A 60 12.19 -28.44 1.92
CA ALA A 60 12.97 -27.63 2.84
C ALA A 60 12.19 -26.44 3.42
N LEU A 61 11.21 -25.89 2.69
CA LEU A 61 10.50 -24.65 3.07
C LEU A 61 9.04 -24.88 3.51
N LYS A 62 8.44 -26.05 3.26
CA LYS A 62 7.00 -26.33 3.49
C LYS A 62 6.55 -26.14 4.93
N ALA A 63 7.47 -26.25 5.89
CA ALA A 63 7.15 -25.99 7.30
C ALA A 63 6.85 -24.50 7.54
N LEU A 64 7.39 -23.59 6.72
CA LEU A 64 7.29 -22.14 6.87
C LEU A 64 7.58 -21.70 8.31
N THR A 65 8.66 -22.25 8.89
CA THR A 65 9.17 -21.82 10.19
C THR A 65 9.66 -20.38 10.13
N PRO A 66 9.80 -19.68 11.27
CA PRO A 66 10.34 -18.32 11.30
C PRO A 66 11.64 -18.17 10.51
N ASP A 67 12.61 -19.08 10.71
CA ASP A 67 13.86 -19.11 9.95
C ASP A 67 13.64 -19.28 8.43
N ALA A 68 12.68 -20.12 8.03
CA ALA A 68 12.37 -20.31 6.61
C ALA A 68 11.74 -19.04 6.00
N LEU A 69 10.91 -18.32 6.75
CA LEU A 69 10.34 -17.04 6.33
C LEU A 69 11.44 -15.97 6.24
N GLU A 70 12.36 -15.91 7.19
CA GLU A 70 13.52 -15.01 7.10
C GLU A 70 14.39 -15.30 5.87
N GLU A 71 14.60 -16.57 5.53
CA GLU A 71 15.32 -16.95 4.32
C GLU A 71 14.55 -16.55 3.05
N LEU A 72 13.24 -16.78 3.00
CA LEU A 72 12.38 -16.35 1.89
C LEU A 72 12.43 -14.84 1.68
N ALA A 73 12.48 -14.06 2.78
CA ALA A 73 12.52 -12.61 2.71
C ALA A 73 13.82 -12.08 2.08
N LYS A 74 14.94 -12.81 2.24
CA LYS A 74 16.25 -12.44 1.69
C LYS A 74 16.38 -12.71 0.19
N LEU A 75 15.46 -13.46 -0.40
CA LEU A 75 15.56 -13.82 -1.82
C LEU A 75 15.10 -12.65 -2.71
N PRO A 76 15.80 -12.40 -3.84
CA PRO A 76 15.26 -11.56 -4.91
C PRO A 76 13.87 -12.02 -5.32
N THR A 77 12.98 -11.10 -5.68
CA THR A 77 11.59 -11.42 -5.98
C THR A 77 11.17 -10.84 -7.32
N LEU A 78 10.62 -11.69 -8.18
CA LEU A 78 9.94 -11.30 -9.41
C LEU A 78 8.44 -11.21 -9.13
N PHE A 79 7.90 -10.00 -9.19
CA PHE A 79 6.47 -9.70 -9.05
C PHE A 79 5.82 -9.65 -10.42
N MET A 80 4.74 -10.40 -10.61
CA MET A 80 4.06 -10.56 -11.89
C MET A 80 2.54 -10.55 -11.72
N TYR A 81 1.85 -10.31 -12.82
CA TYR A 81 0.41 -10.40 -12.90
C TYR A 81 0.01 -11.64 -13.71
N GLU A 82 -1.20 -12.15 -13.48
CA GLU A 82 -1.77 -13.21 -14.32
C GLU A 82 -1.97 -12.72 -15.76
N GLN A 83 -2.05 -13.66 -16.72
CA GLN A 83 -2.35 -13.32 -18.11
C GLN A 83 -3.70 -12.60 -18.17
N HIS A 84 -3.75 -11.51 -18.93
CA HIS A 84 -4.93 -10.66 -19.11
C HIS A 84 -5.27 -9.73 -17.92
N THR A 85 -4.43 -9.68 -16.87
CA THR A 85 -4.51 -8.68 -15.81
C THR A 85 -3.64 -7.46 -16.17
N GLU A 86 -4.11 -6.25 -15.87
CA GLU A 86 -3.33 -5.04 -16.08
C GLU A 86 -2.19 -4.95 -15.04
N GLY A 87 -0.96 -4.79 -15.53
CA GLY A 87 0.19 -4.56 -14.67
C GLY A 87 1.52 -4.95 -15.29
N THR A 88 2.60 -4.38 -14.78
CA THR A 88 3.94 -4.59 -15.32
C THR A 88 4.78 -5.44 -14.37
N PRO A 89 5.42 -6.52 -14.84
CA PRO A 89 6.38 -7.26 -14.05
C PRO A 89 7.50 -6.36 -13.47
N ARG A 90 7.79 -6.53 -12.19
CA ARG A 90 8.83 -5.77 -11.48
C ARG A 90 9.72 -6.68 -10.64
N LEU A 91 10.97 -6.27 -10.46
CA LEU A 91 11.90 -6.88 -9.51
C LEU A 91 11.84 -6.13 -8.18
N GLY A 92 12.07 -6.85 -7.10
CA GLY A 92 12.10 -6.25 -5.77
C GLY A 92 12.62 -7.18 -4.69
N THR A 93 12.57 -6.68 -3.45
CA THR A 93 12.97 -7.43 -2.26
C THR A 93 11.84 -7.45 -1.23
N ILE A 94 11.71 -8.56 -0.52
CA ILE A 94 10.78 -8.67 0.61
C ILE A 94 11.45 -8.07 1.84
N LYS A 95 10.82 -7.07 2.44
CA LYS A 95 11.30 -6.47 3.69
C LYS A 95 10.88 -7.23 4.91
N ARG A 96 9.68 -7.80 4.88
CA ARG A 96 9.12 -8.48 6.04
C ARG A 96 8.03 -9.45 5.65
N ILE A 97 8.00 -10.60 6.33
CA ILE A 97 6.88 -11.54 6.29
C ILE A 97 6.29 -11.63 7.69
N GLN A 98 4.98 -11.44 7.81
CA GLN A 98 4.23 -11.59 9.05
C GLN A 98 3.21 -12.72 8.88
N GLN A 99 3.26 -13.72 9.75
CA GLN A 99 2.32 -14.82 9.73
C GLN A 99 1.21 -14.63 10.79
N ARG A 100 -0.04 -14.84 10.39
CA ARG A 100 -1.20 -14.95 11.28
C ARG A 100 -2.06 -16.13 10.85
N GLY A 101 -1.98 -17.24 11.58
CA GLY A 101 -2.68 -18.47 11.21
C GLY A 101 -2.17 -19.01 9.86
N SER A 102 -3.07 -19.13 8.88
CA SER A 102 -2.75 -19.52 7.50
C SER A 102 -2.44 -18.33 6.58
N GLU A 103 -2.53 -17.10 7.05
CA GLU A 103 -2.25 -15.90 6.25
C GLU A 103 -0.82 -15.41 6.45
N PHE A 104 -0.18 -15.00 5.36
CA PHE A 104 1.19 -14.48 5.32
C PHE A 104 1.17 -13.11 4.64
N ARG A 105 1.33 -12.04 5.43
CA ARG A 105 1.46 -10.68 4.92
C ARG A 105 2.92 -10.41 4.55
N VAL A 106 3.17 -10.12 3.29
CA VAL A 106 4.48 -9.82 2.73
C VAL A 106 4.55 -8.32 2.45
N ILE A 107 5.50 -7.64 3.08
CA ILE A 107 5.85 -6.24 2.79
C ILE A 107 7.09 -6.27 1.91
N PHE A 108 7.08 -5.54 0.81
CA PHE A 108 8.14 -5.55 -0.19
C PHE A 108 8.37 -4.15 -0.78
N GLU A 109 9.51 -3.98 -1.45
CA GLU A 109 9.82 -2.80 -2.25
C GLU A 109 10.33 -3.23 -3.63
N PHE A 110 10.20 -2.36 -4.63
CA PHE A 110 10.77 -2.60 -5.95
C PHE A 110 12.17 -2.03 -6.06
N ASP A 111 12.96 -2.67 -6.91
CA ASP A 111 14.27 -2.18 -7.30
C ASP A 111 14.09 -1.10 -8.38
N GLU A 112 14.03 0.18 -7.97
CA GLU A 112 13.72 1.33 -8.86
C GLU A 112 14.77 1.53 -9.97
N ASP A 113 15.99 1.05 -9.77
CA ASP A 113 17.08 1.10 -10.76
C ASP A 113 16.91 0.07 -11.89
N VAL A 114 15.93 -0.84 -11.77
CA VAL A 114 15.65 -1.86 -12.77
C VAL A 114 14.54 -1.39 -13.70
N PRO A 115 14.75 -1.36 -15.03
CA PRO A 115 13.71 -0.98 -15.97
C PRO A 115 12.52 -1.94 -15.89
N ALA A 116 11.33 -1.40 -16.11
CA ALA A 116 10.10 -2.18 -16.12
C ALA A 116 10.15 -3.28 -17.22
N LEU A 117 9.83 -4.51 -16.84
CA LEU A 117 9.88 -5.67 -17.73
C LEU A 117 8.50 -5.93 -18.33
N SER A 118 8.40 -6.22 -19.62
CA SER A 118 7.13 -6.65 -20.22
C SER A 118 6.86 -8.14 -19.99
N LEU A 119 5.58 -8.52 -19.92
CA LEU A 119 5.18 -9.93 -19.85
C LEU A 119 5.69 -10.75 -21.04
N GLU A 120 5.82 -10.15 -22.23
CA GLU A 120 6.36 -10.79 -23.42
C GLU A 120 7.84 -11.15 -23.26
N GLN A 121 8.64 -10.23 -22.68
CA GLN A 121 10.06 -10.48 -22.38
C GLN A 121 10.24 -11.60 -21.34
N ILE A 122 9.39 -11.64 -20.31
CA ILE A 122 9.41 -12.71 -19.31
C ILE A 122 8.98 -14.04 -19.93
N ALA A 123 7.91 -14.06 -20.73
CA ALA A 123 7.43 -15.26 -21.42
C ALA A 123 8.49 -15.84 -22.39
N ALA A 124 9.24 -14.97 -23.09
CA ALA A 124 10.35 -15.38 -23.95
C ALA A 124 11.52 -16.00 -23.16
N THR A 125 11.65 -15.67 -21.88
CA THR A 125 12.74 -16.11 -20.98
C THR A 125 12.28 -17.22 -20.01
N LYS A 126 11.05 -17.74 -20.18
CA LYS A 126 10.41 -18.66 -19.23
C LYS A 126 11.25 -19.91 -18.91
N TRP A 127 12.00 -20.43 -19.88
CA TRP A 127 12.84 -21.63 -19.68
C TRP A 127 14.01 -21.37 -18.73
N ASP A 128 14.69 -20.23 -18.90
CA ASP A 128 15.81 -19.84 -18.03
C ASP A 128 15.30 -19.45 -16.64
N LEU A 129 14.11 -18.84 -16.56
CA LEU A 129 13.41 -18.53 -15.31
C LEU A 129 12.65 -19.74 -14.70
N GLN A 130 12.73 -20.93 -15.31
CA GLN A 130 12.03 -22.13 -14.83
C GLN A 130 10.52 -21.89 -14.55
N LEU A 131 9.88 -21.09 -15.41
CA LEU A 131 8.45 -20.78 -15.37
C LEU A 131 7.71 -21.71 -16.33
N ALA A 132 6.71 -22.42 -15.82
CA ALA A 132 5.78 -23.19 -16.64
C ALA A 132 4.67 -22.27 -17.21
N ASP A 133 4.07 -22.67 -18.34
CA ASP A 133 3.00 -21.89 -18.99
C ASP A 133 1.79 -21.65 -18.07
N PHE A 134 1.50 -22.60 -17.17
CA PHE A 134 0.40 -22.49 -16.21
C PHE A 134 0.68 -21.50 -15.07
N GLU A 135 1.93 -21.13 -14.79
CA GLU A 135 2.28 -20.18 -13.72
C GLU A 135 1.75 -18.77 -14.01
N PHE A 136 1.49 -18.44 -15.28
CA PHE A 136 0.90 -17.17 -15.64
C PHE A 136 -0.63 -17.13 -15.46
N SER A 137 -1.27 -18.25 -15.12
CA SER A 137 -2.74 -18.38 -15.12
C SER A 137 -3.36 -18.49 -13.73
N ARG A 138 -2.55 -18.28 -12.67
CA ARG A 138 -3.02 -18.48 -11.29
C ARG A 138 -2.21 -17.68 -10.29
N THR A 139 -2.90 -17.12 -9.30
CA THR A 139 -2.33 -16.40 -8.18
C THR A 139 -1.56 -17.38 -7.29
N HIS A 140 -0.25 -17.19 -7.19
CA HIS A 140 0.64 -18.12 -6.51
C HIS A 140 1.99 -17.49 -6.13
N TRP A 141 2.66 -18.09 -5.16
CA TRP A 141 4.03 -17.78 -4.79
C TRP A 141 4.91 -19.03 -4.96
N ALA A 142 5.87 -18.98 -5.87
CA ALA A 142 6.89 -20.01 -6.10
C ALA A 142 8.28 -19.57 -5.62
N VAL A 143 9.14 -20.56 -5.37
CA VAL A 143 10.59 -20.36 -5.15
C VAL A 143 11.33 -21.16 -6.21
N LYS A 144 12.23 -20.50 -6.92
CA LYS A 144 12.97 -21.09 -8.04
C LYS A 144 14.46 -21.11 -7.74
N ALA A 145 15.16 -22.11 -8.25
CA ALA A 145 16.62 -22.15 -8.21
C ALA A 145 17.19 -21.28 -9.34
N GLY A 146 18.28 -20.57 -9.08
CA GLY A 146 18.94 -19.71 -10.05
C GLY A 146 19.18 -18.31 -9.52
N ASP A 147 20.07 -17.58 -10.20
CA ASP A 147 20.32 -16.17 -9.93
C ASP A 147 19.47 -15.34 -10.91
N LEU A 148 18.35 -14.80 -10.41
CA LEU A 148 17.39 -14.03 -11.17
C LEU A 148 18.06 -12.88 -11.94
N TYR A 149 18.89 -12.12 -11.25
CA TYR A 149 19.57 -10.97 -11.83
C TYR A 149 20.58 -11.37 -12.90
N ALA A 150 21.35 -12.42 -12.66
CA ALA A 150 22.28 -12.94 -13.67
C ALA A 150 21.54 -13.45 -14.93
N ILE A 151 20.41 -14.15 -14.75
CA ILE A 151 19.57 -14.62 -15.86
C ILE A 151 19.06 -13.43 -16.68
N LEU A 152 18.51 -12.40 -16.02
CA LEU A 152 17.95 -11.24 -16.71
C LEU A 152 19.02 -10.40 -17.44
N ARG A 153 20.20 -10.23 -16.84
CA ARG A 153 21.35 -9.57 -17.49
C ARG A 153 21.82 -10.34 -18.72
N GLN A 154 21.97 -11.66 -18.61
CA GLN A 154 22.39 -12.51 -19.72
C GLN A 154 21.45 -12.38 -20.94
N LYS A 155 20.16 -12.12 -20.68
CA LYS A 155 19.13 -11.94 -21.72
C LYS A 155 18.98 -10.49 -22.17
N GLY A 156 19.78 -9.57 -21.63
CA GLY A 156 19.72 -8.14 -21.95
C GLY A 156 18.43 -7.47 -21.51
N LEU A 157 17.71 -8.05 -20.54
CA LEU A 157 16.45 -7.51 -20.03
C LEU A 157 16.65 -6.41 -19.00
N ILE A 158 17.80 -6.42 -18.33
CA ILE A 158 18.22 -5.39 -17.38
C ILE A 158 19.67 -5.00 -17.68
N PRO A 159 20.11 -3.76 -17.36
CA PRO A 159 21.48 -3.34 -17.61
C PRO A 159 22.49 -4.20 -16.83
N ASP A 160 23.70 -4.39 -17.40
CA ASP A 160 24.80 -5.08 -16.72
C ASP A 160 25.18 -4.41 -15.40
N ALA A 161 24.91 -3.10 -15.28
CA ALA A 161 24.96 -2.36 -14.03
C ALA A 161 23.57 -2.41 -13.35
N ALA A 162 23.45 -3.26 -12.34
CA ALA A 162 22.37 -3.21 -11.35
C ALA A 162 22.94 -3.68 -10.01
N PRO A 163 22.35 -3.24 -8.90
CA PRO A 163 23.02 -2.50 -7.83
C PRO A 163 24.17 -3.30 -7.21
N GLU A 164 25.24 -2.60 -6.81
CA GLU A 164 26.14 -3.15 -5.80
C GLU A 164 25.28 -3.63 -4.64
N ALA A 165 25.41 -4.92 -4.32
CA ALA A 165 24.81 -5.50 -3.14
C ALA A 165 25.20 -4.65 -1.94
N VAL A 166 24.31 -3.76 -1.51
CA VAL A 166 24.48 -3.07 -0.25
C VAL A 166 24.43 -4.18 0.78
N ALA A 167 25.58 -4.37 1.43
CA ALA A 167 25.73 -5.23 2.57
C ALA A 167 24.50 -5.09 3.47
N ALA A 168 24.02 -6.23 3.97
CA ALA A 168 22.92 -6.32 4.93
C ALA A 168 22.88 -5.06 5.81
N PRO A 169 21.75 -4.33 5.87
CA PRO A 169 21.71 -3.16 6.72
C PRO A 169 22.07 -3.65 8.13
N ALA A 170 23.08 -3.03 8.72
CA ALA A 170 23.26 -3.10 10.16
C ALA A 170 21.89 -2.80 10.79
N GLU A 171 21.53 -3.53 11.86
CA GLU A 171 20.36 -3.20 12.67
C GLU A 171 20.24 -1.69 12.79
N PRO A 172 19.06 -1.10 12.54
CA PRO A 172 18.94 0.34 12.55
C PRO A 172 19.36 0.83 13.93
N GLU A 173 20.55 1.42 13.99
CA GLU A 173 20.89 2.33 15.07
C GLU A 173 19.82 3.41 14.99
N ALA A 174 18.99 3.47 16.02
CA ALA A 174 17.81 4.31 16.08
C ALA A 174 18.15 5.70 15.55
N ALA A 175 17.60 6.04 14.37
CA ALA A 175 17.60 7.42 13.92
C ALA A 175 17.08 8.28 15.08
N PRO A 176 17.69 9.43 15.37
CA PRO A 176 17.14 10.32 16.38
C PRO A 176 15.69 10.58 15.97
N ALA A 177 14.76 10.42 16.92
CA ALA A 177 13.36 10.67 16.70
C ALA A 177 13.20 12.09 16.15
N VAL A 178 13.05 12.21 14.83
CA VAL A 178 12.49 13.41 14.22
C VAL A 178 11.03 13.33 14.58
N ASP A 179 10.53 14.34 15.29
CA ASP A 179 9.09 14.47 15.53
C ASP A 179 8.38 14.43 14.17
N VAL A 180 7.82 13.28 13.82
CA VAL A 180 7.05 13.12 12.58
C VAL A 180 5.76 13.88 12.81
N VAL A 181 5.72 15.14 12.38
CA VAL A 181 4.48 15.91 12.38
C VAL A 181 3.51 15.20 11.43
N PRO A 182 2.35 14.71 11.91
CA PRO A 182 1.40 13.99 11.06
C PRO A 182 0.95 14.87 9.90
N ALA A 183 0.82 14.29 8.70
CA ALA A 183 0.24 15.00 7.57
C ALA A 183 -1.17 15.47 7.90
N LYS A 184 -1.47 16.73 7.61
CA LYS A 184 -2.75 17.36 7.93
C LYS A 184 -3.80 16.98 6.90
N VAL A 185 -4.95 16.48 7.34
CA VAL A 185 -6.10 16.20 6.49
C VAL A 185 -7.32 16.92 7.02
N PHE A 186 -8.04 17.59 6.12
CA PHE A 186 -9.31 18.21 6.48
C PHE A 186 -10.45 17.21 6.46
N LEU A 187 -11.30 17.25 7.48
CA LEU A 187 -12.56 16.54 7.50
C LEU A 187 -13.71 17.55 7.47
N VAL A 188 -14.33 17.68 6.31
CA VAL A 188 -15.56 18.47 6.12
C VAL A 188 -16.75 17.58 6.46
N HIS A 189 -17.69 18.08 7.26
CA HIS A 189 -18.82 17.29 7.73
C HIS A 189 -20.11 18.10 7.88
N GLY A 190 -21.24 17.39 7.77
CA GLY A 190 -22.56 17.90 8.12
C GLY A 190 -22.86 17.76 9.62
N ARG A 191 -24.11 17.47 9.97
CA ARG A 191 -24.60 17.36 11.35
C ARG A 191 -24.52 15.94 11.90
N ASP A 192 -24.15 14.96 11.08
CA ASP A 192 -23.96 13.59 11.53
C ASP A 192 -22.65 13.45 12.32
N GLU A 193 -22.76 13.65 13.63
CA GLU A 193 -21.65 13.53 14.58
C GLU A 193 -21.09 12.10 14.63
N ALA A 194 -21.93 11.07 14.43
CA ALA A 194 -21.49 9.68 14.47
C ALA A 194 -20.57 9.37 13.27
N ALA A 195 -20.98 9.75 12.06
CA ALA A 195 -20.17 9.64 10.86
C ALA A 195 -18.86 10.44 10.99
N LYS A 196 -18.96 11.70 11.46
CA LYS A 196 -17.80 12.55 11.73
C LYS A 196 -16.79 11.86 12.64
N HIS A 197 -17.22 11.38 13.81
CA HIS A 197 -16.33 10.74 14.78
C HIS A 197 -15.80 9.38 14.30
N ALA A 198 -16.57 8.63 13.50
CA ALA A 198 -16.09 7.39 12.91
C ALA A 198 -14.91 7.65 11.96
N VAL A 199 -15.06 8.62 11.06
CA VAL A 199 -14.03 8.96 10.07
C VAL A 199 -12.83 9.64 10.71
N ALA A 200 -13.05 10.60 11.63
CA ALA A 200 -11.99 11.25 12.37
C ALA A 200 -11.13 10.25 13.14
N ARG A 201 -11.74 9.36 13.94
CA ARG A 201 -11.00 8.35 14.70
C ARG A 201 -10.25 7.39 13.79
N PHE A 202 -10.82 6.99 12.66
CA PHE A 202 -10.11 6.14 11.71
C PHE A 202 -8.86 6.85 11.17
N LEU A 203 -9.00 8.08 10.69
CA LEU A 203 -7.88 8.85 10.14
C LEU A 203 -6.78 9.13 11.19
N GLU A 204 -7.15 9.47 12.42
CA GLU A 204 -6.19 9.76 13.49
C GLU A 204 -5.54 8.50 14.04
N THR A 205 -6.34 7.53 14.49
CA THR A 205 -5.84 6.41 15.31
C THR A 205 -5.32 5.25 14.47
N ARG A 206 -5.89 5.05 13.28
CA ARG A 206 -5.52 3.93 12.41
C ARG A 206 -4.61 4.40 11.30
N VAL A 207 -4.99 5.47 10.59
CA VAL A 207 -4.21 5.98 9.47
C VAL A 207 -3.03 6.85 9.93
N GLY A 208 -3.05 7.42 11.14
CA GLY A 208 -1.94 8.20 11.69
C GLY A 208 -1.83 9.63 11.14
N LEU A 209 -2.96 10.23 10.77
CA LEU A 209 -3.03 11.57 10.19
C LEU A 209 -3.48 12.62 11.22
N GLY A 210 -3.06 13.86 11.01
CA GLY A 210 -3.55 15.00 11.79
C GLY A 210 -4.87 15.50 11.23
N VAL A 211 -5.99 15.18 11.85
CA VAL A 211 -7.31 15.60 11.34
C VAL A 211 -7.64 17.03 11.77
N ILE A 212 -8.10 17.83 10.82
CA ILE A 212 -8.60 19.19 11.05
C ILE A 212 -10.09 19.21 10.80
N ILE A 213 -10.85 19.51 11.86
CA ILE A 213 -12.28 19.72 11.82
C ILE A 213 -12.54 21.20 12.10
N LEU A 214 -13.03 21.96 11.11
CA LEU A 214 -13.17 23.41 11.24
C LEU A 214 -14.09 23.82 12.40
N SER A 215 -15.16 23.05 12.63
CA SER A 215 -16.15 23.32 13.69
C SER A 215 -15.54 23.25 15.10
N GLU A 216 -14.43 22.53 15.26
CA GLU A 216 -13.73 22.34 16.54
C GLU A 216 -12.62 23.37 16.78
N ARG A 217 -12.25 24.15 15.76
CA ARG A 217 -11.23 25.21 15.89
C ARG A 217 -11.82 26.47 16.55
N PRO A 218 -11.07 27.20 17.38
CA PRO A 218 -11.56 28.43 18.00
C PRO A 218 -11.76 29.54 16.96
N ASN A 219 -12.86 30.30 17.09
CA ASN A 219 -13.17 31.36 16.12
C ASN A 219 -12.24 32.58 16.25
N GLN A 220 -11.74 32.91 17.46
CA GLN A 220 -10.78 34.01 17.70
C GLN A 220 -11.18 35.38 17.08
N GLY A 221 -12.48 35.64 16.90
CA GLY A 221 -12.98 36.86 16.24
C GLY A 221 -12.76 36.90 14.71
N ARG A 222 -12.20 35.84 14.12
CA ARG A 222 -11.99 35.69 12.68
C ARG A 222 -13.33 35.46 11.96
N SER A 223 -13.41 35.91 10.72
CA SER A 223 -14.50 35.48 9.83
C SER A 223 -14.37 33.97 9.57
N ILE A 224 -15.49 33.28 9.31
CA ILE A 224 -15.48 31.85 9.00
C ILE A 224 -14.57 31.56 7.81
N LEU A 225 -14.59 32.42 6.78
CA LEU A 225 -13.76 32.27 5.58
C LEU A 225 -12.26 32.42 5.89
N THR A 226 -11.90 33.42 6.69
CA THR A 226 -10.50 33.64 7.12
C THR A 226 -9.99 32.45 7.94
N LYS A 227 -10.78 32.02 8.92
CA LYS A 227 -10.49 30.83 9.72
C LYS A 227 -10.32 29.59 8.83
N PHE A 228 -11.18 29.43 7.83
CA PHE A 228 -11.12 28.28 6.93
C PHE A 228 -9.85 28.26 6.09
N GLN A 229 -9.46 29.41 5.51
CA GLN A 229 -8.23 29.54 4.74
C GLN A 229 -6.97 29.29 5.58
N GLU A 230 -6.89 29.87 6.77
CA GLU A 230 -5.74 29.71 7.67
C GLU A 230 -5.58 28.27 8.17
N GLU A 231 -6.68 27.62 8.53
CA GLU A 231 -6.63 26.25 9.03
C GLU A 231 -6.35 25.27 7.88
N ALA A 232 -6.86 25.53 6.67
CA ALA A 232 -6.61 24.74 5.46
C ALA A 232 -5.18 24.83 4.92
N ASP A 233 -4.40 25.84 5.36
CA ASP A 233 -3.03 26.01 4.91
C ASP A 233 -2.13 24.83 5.34
N GLY A 234 -1.40 24.29 4.37
CA GLY A 234 -0.57 23.09 4.54
C GLY A 234 -1.37 21.79 4.74
N ALA A 235 -2.68 21.76 4.45
CA ALA A 235 -3.42 20.51 4.35
C ALA A 235 -2.94 19.70 3.12
N ALA A 236 -2.69 18.41 3.32
CA ALA A 236 -2.25 17.50 2.26
C ALA A 236 -3.42 16.90 1.47
N TYR A 237 -4.61 16.87 2.08
CA TYR A 237 -5.79 16.21 1.56
C TYR A 237 -7.08 16.72 2.23
N ALA A 238 -8.22 16.56 1.56
CA ALA A 238 -9.54 16.82 2.13
C ALA A 238 -10.50 15.63 1.96
N VAL A 239 -11.18 15.28 3.05
CA VAL A 239 -12.22 14.24 3.11
C VAL A 239 -13.57 14.92 3.37
N ILE A 240 -14.55 14.67 2.50
CA ILE A 240 -15.85 15.34 2.52
C ILE A 240 -16.93 14.33 2.91
N LEU A 241 -17.59 14.51 4.07
CA LEU A 241 -18.74 13.70 4.45
C LEU A 241 -20.03 14.28 3.86
N MET A 242 -20.56 13.63 2.83
CA MET A 242 -21.78 14.04 2.13
C MET A 242 -23.03 13.48 2.84
N THR A 243 -23.19 13.77 4.13
CA THR A 243 -24.34 13.29 4.93
C THR A 243 -25.65 13.98 4.49
N PRO A 244 -26.80 13.27 4.51
CA PRO A 244 -28.10 13.80 4.03
C PRO A 244 -28.74 14.81 5.00
N ASP A 245 -28.05 15.92 5.25
CA ASP A 245 -28.46 16.95 6.20
C ASP A 245 -29.67 17.78 5.73
N ASP A 246 -29.74 18.07 4.43
CA ASP A 246 -30.73 18.96 3.84
C ASP A 246 -31.61 18.20 2.83
N LEU A 247 -32.75 18.78 2.47
CA LEU A 247 -33.55 18.34 1.32
C LEU A 247 -33.41 19.34 0.15
N GLY A 248 -33.35 18.85 -1.09
CA GLY A 248 -33.17 19.62 -2.32
C GLY A 248 -34.22 19.29 -3.37
N GLN A 249 -34.68 20.30 -4.11
CA GLN A 249 -35.48 20.11 -5.32
C GLN A 249 -35.38 21.33 -6.24
N LEU A 250 -35.51 21.09 -7.55
CA LEU A 250 -35.74 22.18 -8.50
C LEU A 250 -37.07 22.86 -8.21
N ARG A 251 -37.12 24.19 -8.37
CA ARG A 251 -38.38 24.92 -8.29
C ARG A 251 -39.32 24.44 -9.40
N PRO A 252 -40.63 24.26 -9.15
CA PRO A 252 -41.56 23.74 -10.16
C PRO A 252 -41.53 24.48 -11.51
N GLY A 253 -41.34 25.81 -11.51
CA GLY A 253 -41.25 26.61 -12.74
C GLY A 253 -39.93 26.49 -13.52
N LEU A 254 -38.96 25.71 -13.03
CA LEU A 254 -37.67 25.44 -13.69
C LEU A 254 -37.57 23.99 -14.19
N LEU A 255 -38.62 23.19 -14.04
CA LEU A 255 -38.65 21.82 -14.55
C LEU A 255 -38.76 21.80 -16.07
N PRO A 256 -38.16 20.81 -16.75
CA PRO A 256 -38.39 20.59 -18.17
C PRO A 256 -39.88 20.39 -18.47
N ALA A 257 -40.33 20.83 -19.64
CA ALA A 257 -41.72 20.71 -20.05
C ALA A 257 -42.19 19.25 -20.01
N GLY A 258 -43.32 18.99 -19.34
CA GLY A 258 -43.90 17.66 -19.19
C GLY A 258 -43.34 16.83 -18.04
N VAL A 259 -42.40 17.35 -17.25
CA VAL A 259 -41.87 16.68 -16.05
C VAL A 259 -42.65 17.15 -14.82
N ALA A 260 -43.23 16.20 -14.08
CA ALA A 260 -43.88 16.50 -12.80
C ALA A 260 -42.85 16.85 -11.72
N PRO A 261 -43.15 17.77 -10.78
CA PRO A 261 -42.29 18.00 -9.62
C PRO A 261 -42.07 16.71 -8.84
N ALA A 262 -40.81 16.37 -8.61
CA ALA A 262 -40.42 15.29 -7.71
C ALA A 262 -40.46 15.78 -6.26
N ASP A 263 -40.54 14.84 -5.31
CA ASP A 263 -40.36 15.15 -3.89
C ASP A 263 -38.92 15.63 -3.62
N PRO A 264 -38.70 16.50 -2.61
CA PRO A 264 -37.37 16.89 -2.19
C PRO A 264 -36.49 15.68 -1.87
N ALA A 265 -35.31 15.60 -2.51
CA ALA A 265 -34.34 14.53 -2.31
C ALA A 265 -33.35 14.86 -1.18
N PRO A 266 -32.87 13.87 -0.42
CA PRO A 266 -31.79 14.05 0.55
C PRO A 266 -30.50 14.53 -0.12
N ARG A 267 -29.85 15.54 0.46
CA ARG A 267 -28.60 16.11 -0.08
C ARG A 267 -27.67 16.59 1.04
N PRO A 268 -26.38 16.80 0.74
CA PRO A 268 -25.46 17.38 1.69
C PRO A 268 -25.81 18.82 2.00
N ARG A 269 -25.44 19.25 3.21
CA ARG A 269 -25.59 20.63 3.63
C ARG A 269 -24.87 21.56 2.67
N GLN A 270 -25.45 22.71 2.34
CA GLN A 270 -24.83 23.65 1.38
C GLN A 270 -23.42 24.09 1.78
N ASN A 271 -23.15 24.24 3.08
CA ASN A 271 -21.81 24.57 3.58
C ASN A 271 -20.80 23.47 3.21
N VAL A 272 -21.17 22.20 3.30
CA VAL A 272 -20.31 21.06 2.93
C VAL A 272 -19.96 21.12 1.44
N ILE A 273 -20.92 21.46 0.58
CA ILE A 273 -20.70 21.62 -0.86
C ILE A 273 -19.78 22.81 -1.16
N PHE A 274 -19.97 23.94 -0.46
CA PHE A 274 -19.10 25.10 -0.57
C PHE A 274 -17.66 24.78 -0.15
N GLU A 275 -17.49 24.11 0.98
CA GLU A 275 -16.20 23.69 1.53
C GLU A 275 -15.49 22.68 0.61
N MET A 276 -16.24 21.73 0.02
CA MET A 276 -15.73 20.85 -1.03
C MET A 276 -15.22 21.64 -2.23
N GLY A 277 -16.02 22.59 -2.75
CA GLY A 277 -15.62 23.46 -3.85
C GLY A 277 -14.34 24.27 -3.56
N PHE A 278 -14.22 24.77 -2.33
CA PHE A 278 -13.02 25.45 -1.87
C PHE A 278 -11.79 24.53 -1.91
N PHE A 279 -11.88 23.30 -1.38
CA PHE A 279 -10.74 22.38 -1.35
C PHE A 279 -10.32 21.91 -2.74
N ILE A 280 -11.25 21.78 -3.69
CA ILE A 280 -10.89 21.50 -5.09
C ILE A 280 -10.06 22.66 -5.65
N GLY A 281 -10.46 23.90 -5.40
CA GLY A 281 -9.72 25.08 -5.85
C GLY A 281 -8.36 25.23 -5.18
N GLN A 282 -8.25 24.84 -3.90
CA GLN A 282 -7.03 25.00 -3.10
C GLN A 282 -6.02 23.85 -3.31
N LEU A 283 -6.50 22.60 -3.36
CA LEU A 283 -5.66 21.39 -3.37
C LEU A 283 -5.63 20.67 -4.72
N GLY A 284 -6.61 20.92 -5.60
CA GLY A 284 -6.87 20.10 -6.77
C GLY A 284 -7.88 18.97 -6.48
N ALA A 285 -8.60 18.52 -7.51
CA ALA A 285 -9.62 17.48 -7.37
C ALA A 285 -9.04 16.11 -6.96
N ASP A 286 -7.80 15.83 -7.36
CA ASP A 286 -7.01 14.64 -7.02
C ASP A 286 -6.63 14.56 -5.54
N ARG A 287 -6.84 15.65 -4.78
CA ARG A 287 -6.60 15.73 -3.34
C ARG A 287 -7.88 15.86 -2.51
N VAL A 288 -9.04 15.58 -3.12
CA VAL A 288 -10.35 15.66 -2.50
C VAL A 288 -11.11 14.35 -2.71
N CYS A 289 -11.53 13.71 -1.62
CA CYS A 289 -12.39 12.52 -1.67
C CYS A 289 -13.68 12.75 -0.90
N ALA A 290 -14.80 12.41 -1.53
CA ALA A 290 -16.12 12.50 -0.92
C ALA A 290 -16.63 11.13 -0.49
N LEU A 291 -16.99 11.00 0.80
CA LEU A 291 -17.67 9.84 1.36
C LEU A 291 -19.19 10.07 1.27
N VAL A 292 -19.88 9.22 0.51
CA VAL A 292 -21.29 9.41 0.13
C VAL A 292 -22.17 8.27 0.62
N PRO A 293 -23.05 8.52 1.60
CA PRO A 293 -24.07 7.56 2.01
C PRO A 293 -25.03 7.21 0.87
N PRO A 294 -25.77 6.10 0.96
CA PRO A 294 -26.78 5.75 -0.03
C PRO A 294 -27.89 6.82 -0.10
N ASN A 295 -28.49 6.98 -1.29
CA ASN A 295 -29.63 7.85 -1.55
C ASN A 295 -29.41 9.35 -1.29
N VAL A 296 -28.16 9.82 -1.37
CA VAL A 296 -27.82 11.24 -1.30
C VAL A 296 -27.60 11.80 -2.70
N GLU A 297 -28.30 12.89 -3.01
CA GLU A 297 -28.13 13.68 -4.23
C GLU A 297 -26.68 14.18 -4.33
N ARG A 298 -26.08 14.02 -5.52
CA ARG A 298 -24.73 14.50 -5.82
C ARG A 298 -24.82 15.69 -6.77
N PRO A 299 -24.00 16.73 -6.58
CA PRO A 299 -23.86 17.79 -7.57
C PRO A 299 -23.46 17.24 -8.95
N SER A 300 -24.02 17.79 -10.03
CA SER A 300 -23.80 17.28 -11.40
C SER A 300 -22.45 17.65 -12.00
N ASP A 301 -21.84 18.75 -11.54
CA ASP A 301 -20.75 19.44 -12.26
C ASP A 301 -19.37 19.30 -11.60
N TYR A 302 -19.16 18.26 -10.79
CA TYR A 302 -17.91 18.01 -10.08
C TYR A 302 -17.13 16.82 -10.68
N ASP A 303 -16.96 16.87 -12.00
CA ASP A 303 -16.15 15.90 -12.74
C ASP A 303 -14.70 15.89 -12.19
N GLY A 304 -14.19 14.68 -11.91
CA GLY A 304 -12.83 14.46 -11.41
C GLY A 304 -12.68 14.33 -9.90
N ILE A 305 -13.75 14.51 -9.11
CA ILE A 305 -13.72 14.14 -7.68
C ILE A 305 -13.99 12.64 -7.51
N VAL A 306 -13.26 12.01 -6.60
CA VAL A 306 -13.53 10.63 -6.19
C VAL A 306 -14.70 10.56 -5.20
N TYR A 307 -15.70 9.77 -5.55
CA TYR A 307 -16.84 9.46 -4.68
C TYR A 307 -16.74 8.03 -4.15
N VAL A 308 -16.47 7.90 -2.86
CA VAL A 308 -16.44 6.61 -2.16
C VAL A 308 -17.80 6.38 -1.49
N PRO A 309 -18.49 5.26 -1.75
CA PRO A 309 -19.67 4.88 -1.00
C PRO A 309 -19.37 4.79 0.50
N PHE A 310 -20.17 5.47 1.32
CA PHE A 310 -20.09 5.41 2.78
C PHE A 310 -21.20 4.50 3.28
N ASP A 311 -20.90 3.20 3.32
CA ASP A 311 -21.80 2.15 3.78
C ASP A 311 -21.30 1.50 5.08
N ASP A 312 -22.21 0.83 5.78
CA ASP A 312 -21.95 0.16 7.05
C ASP A 312 -21.08 -1.11 6.91
N GLN A 313 -20.63 -1.46 5.70
CA GLN A 313 -19.88 -2.69 5.43
C GLN A 313 -18.35 -2.54 5.55
N GLU A 314 -17.87 -1.43 6.14
CA GLU A 314 -16.44 -1.13 6.33
C GLU A 314 -15.59 -1.16 5.03
N GLY A 315 -16.23 -1.00 3.86
CA GLY A 315 -15.53 -0.93 2.57
C GLY A 315 -14.90 0.43 2.29
N TRP A 316 -15.41 1.49 2.92
CA TRP A 316 -15.00 2.87 2.66
C TRP A 316 -13.59 3.18 3.19
N GLN A 317 -13.16 2.55 4.29
CA GLN A 317 -11.84 2.75 4.89
C GLN A 317 -10.73 2.38 3.90
N ARG A 318 -10.86 1.21 3.26
CA ARG A 318 -9.88 0.72 2.28
C ARG A 318 -9.80 1.65 1.09
N LYS A 319 -10.95 1.99 0.50
CA LYS A 319 -11.04 2.90 -0.65
C LYS A 319 -10.47 4.28 -0.31
N LEU A 320 -10.79 4.83 0.86
CA LEU A 320 -10.24 6.11 1.29
C LEU A 320 -8.71 6.07 1.43
N VAL A 321 -8.16 4.99 1.99
CA VAL A 321 -6.70 4.83 2.11
C VAL A 321 -6.04 4.65 0.73
N THR A 322 -6.69 3.97 -0.21
CA THR A 322 -6.22 3.90 -1.61
C THR A 322 -6.08 5.30 -2.22
N GLU A 323 -7.07 6.18 -2.03
CA GLU A 323 -6.99 7.56 -2.53
C GLU A 323 -5.91 8.40 -1.82
N LEU A 324 -5.75 8.23 -0.51
CA LEU A 324 -4.69 8.90 0.26
C LEU A 324 -3.30 8.49 -0.26
N HIS A 325 -3.11 7.21 -0.58
CA HIS A 325 -1.87 6.72 -1.20
C HIS A 325 -1.66 7.30 -2.60
N ALA A 326 -2.70 7.31 -3.45
CA ALA A 326 -2.61 7.88 -4.80
C ALA A 326 -2.21 9.37 -4.77
N ALA A 327 -2.62 10.10 -3.73
CA ALA A 327 -2.24 11.49 -3.51
C ALA A 327 -0.90 11.69 -2.77
N ASN A 328 -0.13 10.62 -2.56
CA ASN A 328 1.15 10.62 -1.83
C ASN A 328 1.04 11.14 -0.39
N VAL A 329 -0.09 10.89 0.28
CA VAL A 329 -0.27 11.22 1.70
C VAL A 329 0.32 10.08 2.55
N PRO A 330 1.25 10.36 3.47
CA PRO A 330 1.87 9.33 4.29
C PRO A 330 0.84 8.76 5.29
N VAL A 331 0.58 7.46 5.19
CA VAL A 331 -0.33 6.74 6.08
C VAL A 331 0.41 5.66 6.88
N SER A 332 -0.12 5.33 8.05
CA SER A 332 0.44 4.31 8.95
C SER A 332 0.45 2.93 8.28
N PRO A 333 1.58 2.18 8.30
CA PRO A 333 1.68 0.86 7.67
C PRO A 333 0.81 -0.24 8.34
N THR A 334 0.19 0.09 9.48
CA THR A 334 -0.68 -0.78 10.28
C THR A 334 -2.14 -0.31 10.34
N TRP A 335 -2.57 0.63 9.50
CA TRP A 335 -3.92 1.21 9.52
C TRP A 335 -5.08 0.19 9.45
N TRP A 336 -4.82 -0.99 8.89
CA TRP A 336 -5.78 -2.07 8.74
C TRP A 336 -5.95 -2.92 10.02
N GLN A 337 -5.07 -2.78 11.01
CA GLN A 337 -5.16 -3.51 12.29
C GLN A 337 -6.34 -2.98 13.10
N ALA A 338 -7.22 -3.87 13.57
CA ALA A 338 -8.25 -3.50 14.54
C ALA A 338 -7.59 -3.09 15.88
N PRO A 339 -8.17 -2.12 16.62
CA PRO A 339 -7.64 -1.68 17.91
C PRO A 339 -7.40 -2.82 18.91
#